data_AF-A0A0C3LLG2-F1
#
_entry.id   AF-A0A0C3LLG2-F1
#
_cell.length_a   1.000
_cell.length_b   1.000
_cell.length_c   1.000
_cell.angle_alpha   90.00
_cell.angle_beta   90.00
_cell.angle_gamma   90.00
#
_symmetry.space_group_name_H-M   'P 1'
#
loop_
_entity.id
_entity.type
_entity.pdbx_description
1 polymer ?
#
loop_
_entity_poly.entity_id
_entity_poly.type
_entity_poly.pdbx_seq_one_letter_code
_entity_poly.pdbx_strand_id
1 'polypeptide(L)'
;MKYIAIILLVAVGVYLYKRAQRLAQEEQQATQKPVEKVVSGEAVDVPSQEAEKVVSTPADEGVTFEHVEPAEPVEKAEAVEAVEEPVEVVEAAEETKPAEVVEAEKAPEQAVAEPEPEPEPEPEPEPEPEPEPEPEPAFKMLAVTDESWANDKLTASLAQYRAEPEAEGKHVALLQAIAECYKQRKQEDYREYGAALSPYYQSLFAALPEPTKEKGVGFMQLATLLNDCGDFDGAIKTCQAAIGYGLSDGTVTGFEGRITRIEKAKAKAQS
;
A
#
# COMPACT_ATOMS: atom_id res chain seq x y z
N MET A 1 -32.88 -25.78 -20.84
CA MET A 1 -33.20 -26.71 -19.73
C MET A 1 -32.18 -27.86 -19.63
N LYS A 2 -32.12 -28.82 -20.57
CA LYS A 2 -31.22 -30.00 -20.47
C LYS A 2 -29.72 -29.66 -20.42
N TYR A 3 -29.27 -28.69 -21.21
CA TYR A 3 -27.86 -28.24 -21.21
C TYR A 3 -27.44 -27.56 -19.89
N ILE A 4 -28.36 -26.85 -19.24
CA ILE A 4 -28.09 -26.21 -17.94
C ILE A 4 -27.87 -27.29 -16.87
N ALA A 5 -28.69 -28.36 -16.87
CA ALA A 5 -28.51 -29.49 -15.97
C ALA A 5 -27.17 -30.22 -16.20
N ILE A 6 -26.74 -30.37 -17.46
CA ILE A 6 -25.44 -30.98 -17.79
C ILE A 6 -24.28 -30.11 -17.30
N ILE A 7 -24.34 -28.79 -17.51
CA ILE A 7 -23.31 -27.86 -17.04
C ILE A 7 -23.22 -27.88 -15.51
N LEU A 8 -24.35 -27.93 -14.81
CA LEU A 8 -24.37 -28.03 -13.34
C LEU A 8 -23.76 -29.35 -12.85
N LEU A 9 -24.04 -30.49 -13.50
CA LEU A 9 -23.44 -31.77 -13.14
C LEU A 9 -21.91 -31.77 -13.38
N VAL A 10 -21.43 -31.16 -14.46
CA VAL A 10 -19.99 -31.02 -14.72
C VAL A 10 -19.35 -30.11 -13.67
N ALA A 11 -19.98 -28.99 -13.32
CA ALA A 11 -19.47 -28.08 -12.29
C ALA A 11 -19.38 -28.74 -10.91
N VAL A 12 -20.40 -29.52 -10.53
CA VAL A 12 -20.40 -30.30 -9.28
C VAL A 12 -19.31 -31.38 -9.33
N GLY A 13 -19.14 -32.08 -10.45
CA GLY A 13 -18.08 -33.06 -10.62
C GLY A 13 -16.67 -32.47 -10.46
N VAL A 14 -16.41 -31.33 -11.11
CA VAL A 14 -15.13 -30.61 -10.99
C VAL A 14 -14.91 -30.10 -9.56
N TYR A 15 -15.96 -29.61 -8.90
CA TYR A 15 -15.89 -29.16 -7.51
C TYR A 15 -15.54 -30.30 -6.55
N LEU A 16 -16.21 -31.45 -6.68
CA LEU A 16 -15.94 -32.63 -5.85
C LEU A 16 -14.53 -33.19 -6.10
N TYR A 17 -14.09 -33.21 -7.35
CA TYR A 17 -12.73 -33.64 -7.71
C TYR A 17 -11.65 -32.74 -7.07
N LYS A 18 -11.80 -31.41 -7.17
CA LYS A 18 -10.88 -30.47 -6.54
C LYS A 18 -10.89 -30.56 -5.01
N ARG A 19 -12.07 -30.80 -4.41
CA ARG A 19 -12.20 -30.99 -2.95
C ARG A 19 -11.47 -32.26 -2.49
N ALA A 20 -11.61 -33.37 -3.24
CA ALA A 20 -10.91 -34.61 -2.94
C ALA A 20 -9.38 -34.47 -3.09
N GLN A 21 -8.90 -33.76 -4.11
CA GLN A 21 -7.46 -33.50 -4.27
C GLN A 21 -6.86 -32.69 -3.11
N ARG A 22 -7.59 -31.69 -2.58
CA ARG A 22 -7.09 -30.93 -1.42
C ARG A 22 -6.96 -31.80 -0.17
N LEU A 23 -7.95 -32.65 0.10
CA LEU A 23 -7.90 -33.56 1.25
C LEU A 23 -6.72 -34.53 1.15
N ALA A 24 -6.45 -35.07 -0.04
CA ALA A 24 -5.31 -35.95 -0.27
C ALA A 24 -3.95 -35.23 -0.11
N GLN A 25 -3.86 -33.96 -0.51
CA GLN A 25 -2.65 -33.15 -0.29
C GLN A 25 -2.43 -32.84 1.19
N GLU A 26 -3.51 -32.55 1.93
CA GLU A 26 -3.46 -32.30 3.38
C GLU A 26 -2.99 -33.53 4.16
N GLU A 27 -3.46 -34.73 3.80
CA GLU A 27 -2.98 -36.00 4.38
C GLU A 27 -1.51 -36.29 4.07
N GLN A 28 -1.05 -36.02 2.84
CA GLN A 28 0.35 -36.19 2.46
C GLN A 28 1.27 -35.18 3.15
N GLN A 29 0.81 -33.95 3.33
CA GLN A 29 1.58 -32.91 4.02
C GLN A 29 1.62 -33.15 5.53
N ALA A 30 0.56 -33.72 6.11
CA ALA A 30 0.53 -34.15 7.51
C ALA A 30 1.45 -35.35 7.78
N THR A 31 1.59 -36.27 6.82
CA THR A 31 2.51 -37.42 6.93
C THR A 31 3.97 -37.11 6.61
N GLN A 32 4.25 -36.02 5.89
CA GLN A 32 5.63 -35.62 5.51
C GLN A 32 6.30 -34.63 6.48
N LYS A 33 5.64 -34.13 7.54
CA LYS A 33 6.33 -33.36 8.59
C LYS A 33 7.22 -34.32 9.43
N PRO A 34 8.56 -34.17 9.40
CA PRO A 34 9.44 -35.05 10.15
C PRO A 34 9.47 -34.64 11.62
N VAL A 35 9.14 -35.59 12.49
CA VAL A 35 9.46 -35.54 13.92
C VAL A 35 10.94 -35.90 14.10
N GLU A 36 11.80 -34.89 14.09
CA GLU A 36 13.14 -34.91 14.71
C GLU A 36 13.06 -33.89 15.87
N LYS A 37 13.39 -34.14 17.14
CA LYS A 37 14.38 -34.98 17.80
C LYS A 37 13.88 -35.27 19.22
N VAL A 38 13.91 -36.53 19.68
CA VAL A 38 14.57 -36.92 20.94
C VAL A 38 14.99 -38.39 20.77
N VAL A 39 16.30 -38.64 20.69
CA VAL A 39 16.91 -39.98 20.85
C VAL A 39 17.63 -40.00 22.19
N SER A 40 17.49 -41.16 22.85
CA SER A 40 18.14 -41.65 24.08
C SER A 40 17.61 -41.09 25.40
N GLY A 41 17.09 -41.91 26.32
CA GLY A 41 17.00 -43.36 26.32
C GLY A 41 16.35 -43.91 27.58
N GLU A 42 16.36 -45.23 27.64
CA GLU A 42 16.06 -46.10 28.77
C GLU A 42 14.59 -46.57 28.92
N ALA A 43 14.48 -47.89 28.83
CA ALA A 43 13.28 -48.69 28.74
C ALA A 43 12.72 -49.02 30.11
N VAL A 44 11.39 -48.98 30.28
CA VAL A 44 10.60 -49.93 31.08
C VAL A 44 9.17 -50.02 30.53
N ASP A 45 8.89 -51.12 29.84
CA ASP A 45 7.81 -52.10 30.07
C ASP A 45 6.36 -51.70 30.47
N VAL A 46 5.43 -52.26 29.67
CA VAL A 46 4.04 -52.75 29.94
C VAL A 46 2.80 -51.89 29.55
N PRO A 47 1.82 -52.46 28.79
CA PRO A 47 0.64 -51.78 28.22
C PRO A 47 -0.71 -52.09 28.90
N SER A 48 -1.72 -51.22 28.68
CA SER A 48 -3.18 -51.44 28.82
C SER A 48 -3.87 -50.10 28.56
N GLN A 49 -5.02 -49.94 27.92
CA GLN A 49 -6.07 -50.84 27.44
C GLN A 49 -6.94 -50.04 26.45
N GLU A 50 -7.49 -50.74 25.46
CA GLU A 50 -8.61 -50.28 24.64
C GLU A 50 -9.86 -50.02 25.50
N ALA A 51 -10.66 -49.01 25.13
CA ALA A 51 -12.09 -49.01 25.38
C ALA A 51 -12.81 -48.08 24.38
N GLU A 52 -13.47 -48.71 23.41
CA GLU A 52 -14.51 -48.12 22.56
C GLU A 52 -15.76 -47.70 23.35
N LYS A 53 -16.43 -46.63 22.87
CA LYS A 53 -17.89 -46.41 22.92
C LYS A 53 -18.20 -45.20 22.02
N VAL A 54 -18.74 -45.26 20.80
CA VAL A 54 -19.97 -45.86 20.23
C VAL A 54 -21.28 -45.19 20.73
N VAL A 55 -21.87 -44.38 19.83
CA VAL A 55 -23.34 -44.14 19.60
C VAL A 55 -24.03 -43.20 20.62
N SER A 56 -24.85 -42.19 20.29
CA SER A 56 -25.83 -42.02 19.21
C SER A 56 -26.25 -40.54 19.00
N THR A 57 -26.75 -40.21 17.80
CA THR A 57 -27.62 -39.05 17.44
C THR A 57 -29.10 -39.30 17.91
N PRO A 58 -30.17 -38.50 17.61
CA PRO A 58 -30.36 -37.32 16.73
C PRO A 58 -31.33 -36.18 17.19
N ALA A 59 -31.40 -35.12 16.36
CA ALA A 59 -32.51 -34.21 15.96
C ALA A 59 -33.48 -33.58 16.99
N ASP A 60 -33.69 -32.25 16.88
CA ASP A 60 -35.04 -31.63 16.84
C ASP A 60 -35.02 -30.23 16.20
N GLU A 61 -36.08 -29.92 15.45
CA GLU A 61 -36.34 -28.66 14.72
C GLU A 61 -36.84 -27.55 15.66
N GLY A 62 -36.72 -26.27 15.24
CA GLY A 62 -37.38 -25.17 15.95
C GLY A 62 -37.08 -23.78 15.39
N VAL A 63 -37.85 -23.38 14.38
CA VAL A 63 -37.92 -22.00 13.85
C VAL A 63 -38.72 -21.13 14.81
N THR A 64 -38.19 -19.96 15.21
CA THR A 64 -39.01 -18.79 15.61
C THR A 64 -38.33 -17.50 15.15
N PHE A 65 -39.10 -16.70 14.40
CA PHE A 65 -38.78 -15.34 13.97
C PHE A 65 -39.65 -14.42 14.82
N GLU A 66 -39.06 -13.42 15.48
CA GLU A 66 -39.82 -12.37 16.16
C GLU A 66 -39.54 -11.02 15.47
N HIS A 67 -40.62 -10.26 15.31
CA HIS A 67 -40.76 -9.05 14.52
C HIS A 67 -40.89 -7.87 15.48
N VAL A 68 -40.12 -6.79 15.27
CA VAL A 68 -40.37 -5.49 15.93
C VAL A 68 -40.21 -4.38 14.90
N GLU A 69 -41.24 -3.54 14.83
CA GLU A 69 -41.41 -2.32 14.02
C GLU A 69 -40.29 -1.29 14.23
N PRO A 70 -40.22 -0.24 13.39
CA PRO A 70 -40.74 1.02 13.92
C PRO A 70 -41.45 1.96 12.93
N ALA A 71 -42.15 2.89 13.58
CA ALA A 71 -42.99 4.00 13.13
C ALA A 71 -42.35 5.08 12.22
N GLU A 72 -43.23 5.79 11.49
CA GLU A 72 -43.01 7.11 10.85
C GLU A 72 -42.90 8.26 11.90
N PRO A 73 -42.54 9.54 11.58
CA PRO A 73 -43.24 10.43 10.64
C PRO A 73 -42.41 11.48 9.82
N VAL A 74 -42.97 11.84 8.66
CA VAL A 74 -43.26 13.19 8.07
C VAL A 74 -42.28 14.37 8.29
N GLU A 75 -41.79 15.01 7.20
CA GLU A 75 -42.12 16.40 6.80
C GLU A 75 -41.45 16.87 5.50
N LYS A 76 -41.99 17.95 4.94
CA LYS A 76 -42.07 18.36 3.54
C LYS A 76 -41.74 19.85 3.44
N ALA A 77 -40.92 20.31 2.48
CA ALA A 77 -40.84 21.70 1.97
C ALA A 77 -39.82 21.77 0.81
N GLU A 78 -40.24 21.98 -0.45
CA GLU A 78 -40.23 23.24 -1.24
C GLU A 78 -38.82 23.68 -1.73
N ALA A 79 -38.54 23.60 -3.06
CA ALA A 79 -38.71 24.63 -4.12
C ALA A 79 -37.58 25.70 -4.05
N VAL A 80 -36.84 26.17 -5.07
CA VAL A 80 -37.05 26.62 -6.47
C VAL A 80 -35.65 26.82 -7.12
N GLU A 81 -35.37 26.38 -8.34
CA GLU A 81 -35.36 27.11 -9.65
C GLU A 81 -34.49 28.40 -9.80
N ALA A 82 -33.50 28.30 -10.69
CA ALA A 82 -32.91 29.25 -11.67
C ALA A 82 -32.59 30.75 -11.37
N VAL A 83 -31.43 31.23 -11.86
CA VAL A 83 -31.26 32.26 -12.93
C VAL A 83 -29.84 32.92 -12.89
N GLU A 84 -29.23 32.94 -14.09
CA GLU A 84 -28.24 33.80 -14.79
C GLU A 84 -27.35 34.89 -14.11
N GLU A 85 -26.19 35.12 -14.78
CA GLU A 85 -25.14 36.17 -14.63
C GLU A 85 -25.65 37.62 -14.97
N PRO A 86 -24.82 38.67 -15.30
CA PRO A 86 -23.36 38.98 -15.19
C PRO A 86 -23.02 40.45 -14.76
N VAL A 87 -21.74 40.85 -14.95
CA VAL A 87 -21.13 42.22 -15.18
C VAL A 87 -21.09 43.24 -14.01
N GLU A 88 -20.16 44.21 -13.85
CA GLU A 88 -19.18 44.91 -14.70
C GLU A 88 -18.17 45.72 -13.82
N VAL A 89 -16.91 45.84 -14.27
CA VAL A 89 -16.05 47.06 -14.45
C VAL A 89 -15.83 48.08 -13.31
N VAL A 90 -14.56 48.44 -13.06
CA VAL A 90 -13.91 49.78 -13.23
C VAL A 90 -12.41 49.69 -12.86
N GLU A 91 -11.45 49.98 -13.76
CA GLU A 91 -10.78 51.28 -14.02
C GLU A 91 -10.01 51.85 -12.80
N ALA A 92 -8.85 52.53 -12.86
CA ALA A 92 -7.89 52.98 -13.87
C ALA A 92 -6.71 53.68 -13.12
N ALA A 93 -5.77 54.26 -13.89
CA ALA A 93 -4.70 55.23 -13.56
C ALA A 93 -3.34 54.64 -13.12
N GLU A 94 -2.22 54.70 -13.88
CA GLU A 94 -1.45 55.88 -14.40
C GLU A 94 -0.96 56.78 -13.23
N GLU A 95 0.27 57.28 -13.09
CA GLU A 95 1.22 57.84 -14.06
C GLU A 95 2.57 58.20 -13.34
N THR A 96 3.67 58.08 -14.08
CA THR A 96 4.93 58.90 -14.15
C THR A 96 5.66 59.51 -12.92
N LYS A 97 7.01 59.45 -12.99
CA LYS A 97 7.97 60.59 -12.87
C LYS A 97 9.45 60.15 -13.06
N PRO A 98 10.18 60.74 -14.03
CA PRO A 98 11.65 60.86 -13.94
C PRO A 98 12.15 62.27 -14.30
N ALA A 99 13.23 62.74 -13.63
CA ALA A 99 14.05 63.96 -13.92
C ALA A 99 14.95 64.23 -12.69
N GLU A 100 16.21 64.71 -12.70
CA GLU A 100 17.15 65.23 -13.73
C GLU A 100 18.48 65.63 -13.01
N VAL A 101 19.60 65.74 -13.79
CA VAL A 101 20.87 66.51 -13.64
C VAL A 101 21.80 66.29 -12.42
N VAL A 102 23.14 66.38 -12.48
CA VAL A 102 24.02 67.42 -13.09
C VAL A 102 25.42 66.87 -13.47
N GLU A 103 25.97 67.46 -14.54
CA GLU A 103 27.28 67.39 -15.21
C GLU A 103 28.58 67.68 -14.41
N ALA A 104 29.71 67.15 -14.97
CA ALA A 104 31.03 67.76 -15.26
C ALA A 104 31.85 68.46 -14.14
N GLU A 105 33.17 68.57 -14.11
CA GLU A 105 34.39 68.08 -14.81
C GLU A 105 35.55 68.77 -14.05
N LYS A 106 36.69 68.10 -13.78
CA LYS A 106 38.06 68.70 -13.87
C LYS A 106 39.17 67.70 -13.53
N ALA A 107 40.00 67.36 -14.53
CA ALA A 107 41.40 66.93 -14.39
C ALA A 107 42.32 68.17 -14.47
N PRO A 108 43.59 68.15 -14.01
CA PRO A 108 44.72 67.44 -14.65
C PRO A 108 45.65 66.77 -13.59
N GLU A 109 46.68 65.97 -13.86
CA GLU A 109 47.92 66.27 -14.58
C GLU A 109 48.80 64.99 -14.61
N GLN A 110 49.75 64.95 -15.54
CA GLN A 110 50.47 63.79 -16.07
C GLN A 110 51.48 63.14 -15.12
N ALA A 111 51.60 61.80 -15.20
CA ALA A 111 52.80 61.05 -14.84
C ALA A 111 53.06 59.96 -15.88
N VAL A 112 54.25 59.99 -16.47
CA VAL A 112 54.77 59.00 -17.42
C VAL A 112 55.33 57.83 -16.61
N ALA A 113 54.87 56.60 -16.85
CA ALA A 113 55.49 55.37 -16.38
C ALA A 113 55.41 54.29 -17.48
N GLU A 114 56.45 53.48 -17.59
CA GLU A 114 56.76 52.47 -18.60
C GLU A 114 55.64 51.45 -18.88
N PRO A 115 55.64 50.78 -20.06
CA PRO A 115 54.75 49.65 -20.29
C PRO A 115 55.15 48.49 -19.36
N GLU A 116 54.25 48.14 -18.43
CA GLU A 116 54.36 46.90 -17.64
C GLU A 116 54.32 45.67 -18.57
N PRO A 117 55.06 44.59 -18.23
CA PRO A 117 55.05 43.35 -19.00
C PRO A 117 53.64 42.73 -19.02
N GLU A 118 53.24 42.20 -20.18
CA GLU A 118 52.00 41.43 -20.32
C GLU A 118 51.97 40.32 -19.24
N PRO A 119 50.88 40.20 -18.46
CA PRO A 119 50.74 39.09 -17.52
C PRO A 119 50.69 37.78 -18.32
N GLU A 120 51.53 36.82 -17.91
CA GLU A 120 51.46 35.44 -18.40
C GLU A 120 50.02 34.92 -18.27
N PRO A 121 49.52 34.14 -19.24
CA PRO A 121 48.17 33.58 -19.17
C PRO A 121 48.02 32.79 -17.87
N GLU A 122 47.04 33.16 -17.06
CA GLU A 122 46.67 32.39 -15.87
C GLU A 122 46.43 30.93 -16.28
N PRO A 123 46.93 29.96 -15.49
CA PRO A 123 46.69 28.55 -15.76
C PRO A 123 45.18 28.32 -15.80
N GLU A 124 44.70 27.66 -16.87
CA GLU A 124 43.31 27.23 -16.96
C GLU A 124 42.93 26.51 -15.65
N PRO A 125 41.80 26.85 -15.03
CA PRO A 125 41.35 26.18 -13.82
C PRO A 125 41.25 24.69 -14.11
N GLU A 126 41.90 23.88 -13.26
CA GLU A 126 41.77 22.43 -13.33
C GLU A 126 40.28 22.09 -13.35
N PRO A 127 39.85 21.15 -14.21
CA PRO A 127 38.45 20.77 -14.31
C PRO A 127 37.98 20.36 -12.91
N GLU A 128 36.89 21.00 -12.45
CA GLU A 128 36.26 20.61 -11.20
C GLU A 128 36.03 19.09 -11.21
N PRO A 129 36.39 18.38 -10.13
CA PRO A 129 36.19 16.94 -10.06
C PRO A 129 34.72 16.64 -10.35
N GLU A 130 34.49 15.71 -11.29
CA GLU A 130 33.13 15.24 -11.59
C GLU A 130 32.43 14.91 -10.26
N PRO A 131 31.20 15.40 -10.05
CA PRO A 131 30.47 15.14 -8.82
C PRO A 131 30.38 13.62 -8.62
N GLU A 132 30.82 13.16 -7.43
CA GLU A 132 30.66 11.76 -7.05
C GLU A 132 29.20 11.34 -7.28
N PRO A 133 28.96 10.12 -7.82
CA PRO A 133 27.62 9.63 -8.04
C PRO A 133 26.84 9.69 -6.72
N GLU A 134 25.70 10.39 -6.74
CA GLU A 134 24.81 10.47 -5.57
C GLU A 134 24.53 9.07 -5.03
N PRO A 135 24.58 8.88 -3.69
CA PRO A 135 24.32 7.58 -3.10
C PRO A 135 22.92 7.09 -3.50
N GLU A 136 22.86 5.90 -4.12
CA GLU A 136 21.59 5.28 -4.47
C GLU A 136 20.67 5.24 -3.22
N PRO A 137 19.40 5.67 -3.34
CA PRO A 137 18.50 5.69 -2.21
C PRO A 137 18.33 4.27 -1.65
N ALA A 138 18.72 4.09 -0.39
CA ALA A 138 18.71 2.82 0.32
C ALA A 138 17.27 2.38 0.66
N PHE A 139 16.52 1.95 -0.34
CA PHE A 139 15.24 1.27 -0.14
C PHE A 139 15.49 -0.17 0.26
N LYS A 140 14.73 -0.68 1.24
CA LYS A 140 14.79 -2.12 1.56
C LYS A 140 14.36 -2.89 0.32
N MET A 141 15.27 -3.69 -0.23
CA MET A 141 14.92 -4.63 -1.30
C MET A 141 13.94 -5.65 -0.73
N LEU A 142 12.85 -5.85 -1.46
CA LEU A 142 11.87 -6.89 -1.18
C LEU A 142 12.58 -8.26 -1.13
N ALA A 143 12.70 -8.84 0.06
CA ALA A 143 13.36 -10.12 0.24
C ALA A 143 12.59 -11.19 -0.55
N VAL A 144 13.33 -11.98 -1.34
CA VAL A 144 12.81 -13.02 -2.23
C VAL A 144 12.01 -14.02 -1.41
N THR A 145 10.69 -13.89 -1.41
CA THR A 145 9.78 -14.94 -1.00
C THR A 145 9.61 -15.92 -2.14
N ASP A 146 9.31 -17.19 -1.84
CA ASP A 146 8.88 -18.14 -2.86
C ASP A 146 7.58 -17.62 -3.50
N GLU A 147 7.65 -17.20 -4.77
CA GLU A 147 6.55 -16.63 -5.55
C GLU A 147 5.91 -17.67 -6.48
N SER A 148 6.20 -18.96 -6.29
CA SER A 148 5.73 -20.03 -7.18
C SER A 148 4.20 -20.20 -7.19
N TRP A 149 3.53 -19.74 -6.12
CA TRP A 149 2.08 -19.71 -5.96
C TRP A 149 1.42 -18.46 -6.57
N ALA A 150 2.21 -17.43 -6.90
CA ALA A 150 1.70 -16.15 -7.37
C ALA A 150 1.10 -16.28 -8.78
N ASN A 151 0.03 -15.53 -9.04
CA ASN A 151 -0.55 -15.46 -10.37
C ASN A 151 0.32 -14.61 -11.30
N ASP A 152 0.09 -14.73 -12.61
CA ASP A 152 0.86 -14.03 -13.64
C ASP A 152 0.91 -12.51 -13.43
N LYS A 153 -0.16 -11.90 -12.87
CA LYS A 153 -0.21 -10.46 -12.63
C LYS A 153 0.71 -10.05 -11.50
N LEU A 154 0.65 -10.75 -10.37
CA LEU A 154 1.50 -10.48 -9.22
C LEU A 154 2.97 -10.72 -9.60
N THR A 155 3.27 -11.83 -10.27
CA THR A 155 4.62 -12.14 -10.77
C THR A 155 5.13 -11.07 -11.73
N ALA A 156 4.29 -10.58 -12.66
CA ALA A 156 4.67 -9.52 -13.58
C ALA A 156 4.95 -8.19 -12.87
N SER A 157 4.09 -7.77 -11.94
CA SER A 157 4.30 -6.52 -11.18
C SER A 157 5.55 -6.59 -10.30
N LEU A 158 5.86 -7.75 -9.71
CA LEU A 158 7.07 -7.95 -8.91
C LEU A 158 8.34 -8.01 -9.78
N ALA A 159 8.26 -8.61 -10.97
CA ALA A 159 9.34 -8.56 -11.95
C ALA A 159 9.60 -7.12 -12.41
N GLN A 160 8.56 -6.34 -12.67
CA GLN A 160 8.70 -4.92 -13.00
C GLN A 160 9.35 -4.15 -11.84
N TYR A 161 8.87 -4.33 -10.61
CA TYR A 161 9.46 -3.70 -9.43
C TYR A 161 10.98 -3.96 -9.30
N ARG A 162 11.44 -5.17 -9.64
CA ARG A 162 12.86 -5.53 -9.62
C ARG A 162 13.66 -4.97 -10.79
N ALA A 163 13.01 -4.75 -11.94
CA ALA A 163 13.64 -4.24 -13.15
C ALA A 163 13.77 -2.72 -13.15
N GLU A 164 12.85 -2.01 -12.50
CA GLU A 164 12.89 -0.55 -12.39
C GLU A 164 14.08 -0.10 -11.52
N PRO A 165 14.93 0.84 -11.99
CA PRO A 165 16.00 1.40 -11.17
C PRO A 165 15.48 2.50 -10.23
N GLU A 166 14.55 3.31 -10.72
CA GLU A 166 14.04 4.53 -10.10
C GLU A 166 12.99 4.27 -9.01
N ALA A 167 12.95 5.14 -8.00
CA ALA A 167 12.00 5.06 -6.89
C ALA A 167 10.53 5.16 -7.36
N GLU A 168 10.26 6.03 -8.34
CA GLU A 168 8.94 6.27 -8.90
C GLU A 168 8.42 5.03 -9.65
N GLY A 169 9.24 4.48 -10.55
CA GLY A 169 8.91 3.24 -11.27
C GLY A 169 8.68 2.07 -10.31
N LYS A 170 9.55 1.92 -9.31
CA LYS A 170 9.38 0.94 -8.22
C LYS A 170 8.07 1.16 -7.46
N HIS A 171 7.71 2.41 -7.15
CA HIS A 171 6.48 2.70 -6.42
C HIS A 171 5.24 2.27 -7.21
N VAL A 172 5.19 2.61 -8.49
CA VAL A 172 4.08 2.23 -9.38
C VAL A 172 3.96 0.71 -9.48
N ALA A 173 5.07 0.00 -9.70
CA ALA A 173 5.07 -1.46 -9.80
C ALA A 173 4.66 -2.14 -8.48
N LEU A 174 5.18 -1.64 -7.34
CA LEU A 174 4.83 -2.16 -6.02
C LEU A 174 3.36 -1.89 -5.69
N LEU A 175 2.81 -0.73 -6.09
CA LEU A 175 1.41 -0.41 -5.93
C LEU A 175 0.50 -1.38 -6.70
N GLN A 176 0.90 -1.81 -7.90
CA GLN A 176 0.18 -2.84 -8.65
C GLN A 176 0.22 -4.20 -7.96
N ALA A 177 1.37 -4.60 -7.40
CA ALA A 177 1.50 -5.84 -6.65
C ALA A 177 0.59 -5.84 -5.40
N ILE A 178 0.61 -4.75 -4.63
CA ILE A 178 -0.27 -4.56 -3.46
C ILE A 178 -1.75 -4.62 -3.88
N ALA A 179 -2.10 -3.98 -5.01
CA ALA A 179 -3.47 -4.00 -5.51
C ALA A 179 -3.94 -5.40 -5.90
N GLU A 180 -3.06 -6.24 -6.45
CA GLU A 180 -3.39 -7.64 -6.75
C GLU A 180 -3.55 -8.48 -5.48
N CYS A 181 -2.64 -8.32 -4.50
CA CYS A 181 -2.78 -8.93 -3.17
C CYS A 181 -4.10 -8.54 -2.49
N TYR A 182 -4.45 -7.25 -2.52
CA TYR A 182 -5.68 -6.73 -1.93
C TYR A 182 -6.95 -7.31 -2.58
N LYS A 183 -6.96 -7.50 -3.91
CA LYS A 183 -8.08 -8.14 -4.62
C LYS A 183 -8.25 -9.60 -4.20
N GLN A 184 -7.14 -10.28 -3.97
CA GLN A 184 -7.09 -11.70 -3.61
C GLN A 184 -7.03 -11.96 -2.11
N ARG A 185 -7.19 -10.95 -1.24
CA ARG A 185 -7.00 -11.01 0.22
C ARG A 185 -7.82 -12.07 0.99
N LYS A 186 -8.79 -12.72 0.33
CA LYS A 186 -9.51 -13.89 0.88
C LYS A 186 -8.66 -15.16 0.87
N GLN A 187 -7.64 -15.21 0.01
CA GLN A 187 -6.63 -16.27 -0.03
C GLN A 187 -5.50 -15.89 0.93
N GLU A 188 -5.08 -16.85 1.75
CA GLU A 188 -4.10 -16.63 2.82
C GLU A 188 -2.75 -16.17 2.29
N ASP A 189 -2.23 -16.84 1.25
CA ASP A 189 -0.93 -16.50 0.64
C ASP A 189 -0.87 -15.04 0.17
N TYR A 190 -1.90 -14.58 -0.56
CA TYR A 190 -1.96 -13.19 -1.03
C TYR A 190 -2.10 -12.18 0.10
N ARG A 191 -2.85 -12.55 1.14
CA ARG A 191 -3.10 -11.67 2.29
C ARG A 191 -1.82 -11.46 3.09
N GLU A 192 -1.15 -12.55 3.46
CA GLU A 192 0.09 -12.51 4.24
C GLU A 192 1.23 -11.88 3.46
N TYR A 193 1.38 -12.27 2.19
CA TYR A 193 2.39 -11.68 1.32
C TYR A 193 2.17 -10.18 1.16
N GLY A 194 0.94 -9.76 0.85
CA GLY A 194 0.58 -8.35 0.71
C GLY A 194 0.81 -7.54 1.99
N ALA A 195 0.51 -8.11 3.16
CA ALA A 195 0.79 -7.49 4.45
C ALA A 195 2.30 -7.31 4.67
N ALA A 196 3.11 -8.30 4.30
CA ALA A 196 4.57 -8.25 4.38
C ALA A 196 5.20 -7.18 3.45
N LEU A 197 4.49 -6.71 2.43
CA LEU A 197 4.94 -5.60 1.56
C LEU A 197 4.94 -4.24 2.27
N SER A 198 4.19 -4.08 3.37
CA SER A 198 3.98 -2.78 4.02
C SER A 198 5.27 -2.02 4.38
N PRO A 199 6.25 -2.60 5.10
CA PRO A 199 7.48 -1.87 5.45
C PRO A 199 8.29 -1.46 4.22
N TYR A 200 8.27 -2.27 3.16
CA TYR A 200 8.96 -1.96 1.91
C TYR A 200 8.30 -0.77 1.21
N TYR A 201 6.96 -0.80 1.09
CA TYR A 201 6.20 0.30 0.50
C TYR A 201 6.37 1.60 1.29
N GLN A 202 6.35 1.56 2.62
CA GLN A 202 6.58 2.76 3.45
C GLN A 202 7.98 3.33 3.22
N SER A 203 9.02 2.48 3.18
CA SER A 203 10.39 2.95 2.91
C SER A 203 10.53 3.53 1.50
N LEU A 204 9.86 2.93 0.52
CA LEU A 204 9.85 3.38 -0.86
C LEU A 204 9.15 4.72 -1.02
N PHE A 205 7.97 4.86 -0.42
CA PHE A 205 7.19 6.08 -0.44
C PHE A 205 7.94 7.24 0.23
N ALA A 206 8.69 6.96 1.29
CA ALA A 206 9.45 7.97 2.02
C ALA A 206 10.60 8.60 1.22
N ALA A 207 11.14 7.91 0.21
CA ALA A 207 12.18 8.48 -0.66
C ALA A 207 11.70 8.74 -2.10
N LEU A 208 10.38 8.87 -2.29
CA LEU A 208 9.85 9.57 -3.46
C LEU A 208 10.14 11.07 -3.36
N PRO A 209 10.38 11.77 -4.48
CA PRO A 209 10.64 13.21 -4.48
C PRO A 209 9.41 14.03 -4.08
N GLU A 210 8.19 13.59 -4.43
CA GLU A 210 6.95 14.33 -4.18
C GLU A 210 5.82 13.45 -3.59
N PRO A 211 5.97 12.94 -2.35
CA PRO A 211 5.04 11.99 -1.73
C PRO A 211 3.63 12.57 -1.51
N THR A 212 3.47 13.89 -1.40
CA THR A 212 2.19 14.55 -1.14
C THR A 212 1.28 14.62 -2.38
N LYS A 213 1.81 14.42 -3.59
CA LYS A 213 1.02 14.42 -4.83
C LYS A 213 0.38 13.06 -5.11
N GLU A 214 0.89 12.02 -4.46
CA GLU A 214 0.42 10.66 -4.64
C GLU A 214 -0.93 10.38 -3.96
N LYS A 215 -1.57 9.28 -4.36
CA LYS A 215 -2.84 8.84 -3.75
C LYS A 215 -2.58 7.92 -2.56
N GLY A 216 -3.39 8.05 -1.51
CA GLY A 216 -3.35 7.17 -0.33
C GLY A 216 -3.83 5.73 -0.55
N VAL A 217 -4.10 5.31 -1.80
CA VAL A 217 -4.70 3.99 -2.09
C VAL A 217 -3.80 2.83 -1.65
N GLY A 218 -2.47 2.95 -1.81
CA GLY A 218 -1.52 1.92 -1.38
C GLY A 218 -1.55 1.71 0.14
N PHE A 219 -1.45 2.79 0.90
CA PHE A 219 -1.58 2.77 2.37
C PHE A 219 -2.93 2.20 2.83
N MET A 220 -4.02 2.57 2.14
CA MET A 220 -5.36 2.04 2.43
C MET A 220 -5.45 0.52 2.22
N GLN A 221 -4.89 0.01 1.12
CA GLN A 221 -4.88 -1.42 0.81
C GLN A 221 -4.02 -2.20 1.81
N LEU A 222 -2.82 -1.70 2.11
CA LEU A 222 -1.91 -2.30 3.09
C LEU A 222 -2.51 -2.32 4.50
N ALA A 223 -3.11 -1.22 4.96
CA ALA A 223 -3.78 -1.18 6.25
C ALA A 223 -4.92 -2.22 6.35
N THR A 224 -5.62 -2.46 5.24
CA THR A 224 -6.66 -3.50 5.19
C THR A 224 -6.05 -4.90 5.26
N LEU A 225 -4.99 -5.16 4.51
CA LEU A 225 -4.29 -6.45 4.51
C LEU A 225 -3.70 -6.79 5.90
N LEU A 226 -3.05 -5.81 6.54
CA LEU A 226 -2.50 -5.95 7.90
C LEU A 226 -3.59 -6.23 8.93
N ASN A 227 -4.72 -5.50 8.84
CA ASN A 227 -5.87 -5.75 9.69
C ASN A 227 -6.45 -7.17 9.48
N ASP A 228 -6.54 -7.64 8.24
CA ASP A 228 -7.04 -8.98 7.92
C ASP A 228 -6.06 -10.09 8.40
N CYS A 229 -4.76 -9.79 8.52
CA CYS A 229 -3.74 -10.64 9.15
C CYS A 229 -3.74 -10.57 10.69
N GLY A 230 -4.52 -9.67 11.30
CA GLY A 230 -4.50 -9.45 12.75
C GLY A 230 -3.33 -8.58 13.25
N ASP A 231 -2.49 -8.04 12.35
CA ASP A 231 -1.48 -7.04 12.70
C ASP A 231 -2.11 -5.64 12.78
N PHE A 232 -2.91 -5.44 13.83
CA PHE A 232 -3.61 -4.18 14.06
C PHE A 232 -2.65 -3.00 14.29
N ASP A 233 -1.53 -3.24 14.95
CA ASP A 233 -0.55 -2.19 15.25
C ASP A 233 0.19 -1.75 13.99
N GLY A 234 0.58 -2.69 13.12
CA GLY A 234 1.11 -2.39 11.80
C GLY A 234 0.09 -1.64 10.93
N ALA A 235 -1.18 -2.04 10.96
CA ALA A 235 -2.25 -1.38 10.22
C ALA A 235 -2.46 0.08 10.65
N ILE A 236 -2.48 0.35 11.96
CA ILE A 236 -2.59 1.70 12.52
C ILE A 236 -1.39 2.55 12.13
N LYS A 237 -0.16 2.02 12.27
CA LYS A 237 1.07 2.73 11.86
C LYS A 237 1.05 3.09 10.38
N THR A 238 0.56 2.20 9.53
CA THR A 238 0.42 2.44 8.09
C THR A 238 -0.55 3.59 7.81
N CYS A 239 -1.67 3.66 8.54
CA CYS A 239 -2.60 4.79 8.42
C CYS A 239 -2.00 6.10 8.94
N GLN A 240 -1.28 6.07 10.07
CA GLN A 240 -0.62 7.24 10.63
C GLN A 240 0.47 7.80 9.69
N ALA A 241 1.24 6.92 9.03
CA ALA A 241 2.20 7.31 8.01
C ALA A 241 1.51 8.06 6.86
N ALA A 242 0.37 7.55 6.38
CA ALA A 242 -0.39 8.19 5.31
C ALA A 242 -0.91 9.58 5.72
N ILE A 243 -1.39 9.74 6.97
CA ILE A 243 -1.79 11.04 7.53
C ILE A 243 -0.58 11.99 7.59
N GLY A 244 0.61 11.49 7.96
CA GLY A 244 1.84 12.27 7.98
C GLY A 244 2.23 12.85 6.61
N TYR A 245 1.86 12.15 5.52
CA TYR A 245 2.04 12.62 4.14
C TYR A 245 0.85 13.45 3.61
N GLY A 246 -0.18 13.71 4.43
CA GLY A 246 -1.38 14.45 3.99
C GLY A 246 -2.27 13.68 3.03
N LEU A 247 -2.20 12.34 3.03
CA LEU A 247 -2.95 11.49 2.11
C LEU A 247 -4.35 11.19 2.64
N SER A 248 -5.30 10.96 1.72
CA SER A 248 -6.65 10.48 2.05
C SER A 248 -6.87 9.04 1.56
N ASP A 249 -7.66 8.28 2.33
CA ASP A 249 -8.00 6.87 2.05
C ASP A 249 -9.21 6.73 1.10
N GLY A 250 -9.77 7.85 0.64
CA GLY A 250 -10.93 7.90 -0.26
C GLY A 250 -12.29 7.80 0.44
N THR A 251 -12.32 7.67 1.78
CA THR A 251 -13.55 7.72 2.56
C THR A 251 -13.79 9.12 3.16
N VAL A 252 -15.03 9.41 3.54
CA VAL A 252 -15.43 10.72 4.12
C VAL A 252 -14.61 11.05 5.38
N THR A 253 -14.30 10.05 6.20
CA THR A 253 -13.57 10.21 7.47
C THR A 253 -12.06 10.02 7.33
N GLY A 254 -11.56 9.75 6.13
CA GLY A 254 -10.14 9.51 5.87
C GLY A 254 -9.54 8.35 6.68
N PHE A 255 -8.22 8.44 6.88
CA PHE A 255 -7.45 7.45 7.63
C PHE A 255 -7.75 7.48 9.13
N GLU A 256 -8.19 8.60 9.69
CA GLU A 256 -8.57 8.75 11.10
C GLU A 256 -9.76 7.85 11.44
N GLY A 257 -10.80 7.85 10.59
CA GLY A 257 -11.94 6.96 10.74
C GLY A 257 -11.58 5.48 10.51
N ARG A 258 -10.55 5.20 9.70
CA ARG A 258 -10.01 3.85 9.54
C ARG A 258 -9.28 3.38 10.80
N ILE A 259 -8.41 4.20 11.39
CA ILE A 259 -7.72 3.90 12.64
C ILE A 259 -8.73 3.53 13.73
N THR A 260 -9.78 4.33 13.90
CA THR A 260 -10.84 4.06 14.89
C THR A 260 -11.52 2.69 14.68
N ARG A 261 -11.72 2.27 13.42
CA ARG A 261 -12.30 0.96 13.10
C ARG A 261 -11.32 -0.18 13.40
N ILE A 262 -10.05 0.01 13.10
CA ILE A 262 -8.98 -0.97 13.40
C ILE A 262 -8.80 -1.13 14.91
N GLU A 263 -8.82 -0.04 15.68
CA GLU A 263 -8.75 -0.09 17.15
C GLU A 263 -9.91 -0.86 17.77
N LYS A 264 -11.14 -0.66 17.25
CA LYS A 264 -12.31 -1.46 17.67
C LYS A 264 -12.14 -2.95 17.33
N ALA A 265 -11.60 -3.26 16.15
CA ALA A 265 -11.30 -4.64 15.76
C ALA A 265 -10.23 -5.27 16.68
N LYS A 266 -9.18 -4.53 17.01
CA LYS A 266 -8.13 -4.91 17.96
C LYS A 266 -8.71 -5.23 19.33
N ALA A 267 -9.54 -4.33 19.88
CA ALA A 267 -10.18 -4.53 21.18
C ALA A 267 -11.07 -5.78 21.20
N LYS A 268 -11.82 -6.03 20.11
CA LYS A 268 -12.65 -7.23 19.97
C LYS A 268 -11.84 -8.52 19.83
N ALA A 269 -10.67 -8.48 19.21
CA ALA A 269 -9.79 -9.65 19.10
C ALA A 269 -9.09 -10.00 20.43
N GLN A 270 -9.03 -9.05 21.38
CA GLN A 270 -8.40 -9.22 22.69
C GLN A 270 -9.41 -9.52 23.82
N SER A 271 -10.71 -9.42 23.55
CA SER A 271 -11.81 -9.75 24.46
C SER A 271 -12.24 -11.19 24.33
#